data_AF-E3PY80-F1
#
_entry.id   AF-E3PY80-F1
#
_cell.length_a   1.000
_cell.length_b   1.000
_cell.length_c   1.000
_cell.angle_alpha   90.00
_cell.angle_beta   90.00
_cell.angle_gamma   90.00
#
_symmetry.space_group_name_H-M   'P 1'
#
loop_
_entity.id
_entity.type
_entity.pdbx_description
1 polymer ?
#
loop_
_entity_poly.entity_id
_entity_poly.type
_entity_poly.pdbx_seq_one_letter_code
_entity_poly.pdbx_strand_id
1 'polypeptide(L)'
;MIKIIVKDNCNGCGLCIMNCNYLEENAEGNAQAVSGKIIKNSDIDNLKKVISECPNKSLELIDKQFTNKKGYDGLSDLLEVLKRKCDNFNVNKVTNLDVKLNVNNYDINTPFSPKEYSYYTSESSAKSTARDEFDRLCYSQSAYRPILKKLFVEYKINVLKPFYSFPDDSESIYFKYVEEIKDLLSDIYSEIQEQLELGKNIPEDWKNFNVNFTDNDFFIERLKGFENRSTSSGIIDDFKSRGKYTSLGWYIDRLDIDYHENYAGEGLFGRTKYKKEWYFRGFEKIAKEYIDDLKNAINSMSRDIEDDAIDTINYGLGTFEQRIKDELKIKISELENYYKKR
;
A
#
# COMPACT_ATOMS: atom_id res chain seq x y z
N MET A 1 -27.43 -19.33 -19.03
CA MET A 1 -26.57 -20.16 -18.17
C MET A 1 -26.88 -19.74 -16.75
N ILE A 2 -27.32 -20.68 -15.92
CA ILE A 2 -27.74 -20.37 -14.55
C ILE A 2 -26.52 -20.39 -13.65
N LYS A 3 -26.37 -19.35 -12.85
CA LYS A 3 -25.31 -19.20 -11.84
C LYS A 3 -25.90 -18.85 -10.50
N ILE A 4 -25.20 -19.26 -9.46
CA ILE A 4 -25.44 -18.79 -8.10
C ILE A 4 -24.52 -17.59 -7.84
N ILE A 5 -25.08 -16.53 -7.26
CA ILE A 5 -24.30 -15.40 -6.73
C ILE A 5 -24.49 -15.32 -5.22
N VAL A 6 -23.45 -14.83 -4.54
CA VAL A 6 -23.49 -14.55 -3.10
C VAL A 6 -23.39 -13.04 -2.90
N LYS A 7 -24.33 -12.47 -2.15
CA LYS A 7 -24.41 -11.06 -1.81
C LYS A 7 -23.54 -10.73 -0.60
N ASP A 8 -23.16 -9.47 -0.49
CA ASP A 8 -22.28 -8.93 0.58
C ASP A 8 -22.83 -9.08 2.00
N ASN A 9 -24.11 -9.44 2.17
CA ASN A 9 -24.72 -9.70 3.48
C ASN A 9 -24.51 -11.14 3.99
N CYS A 10 -23.63 -11.91 3.35
CA CYS A 10 -23.19 -13.21 3.84
C CYS A 10 -22.54 -13.07 5.21
N ASN A 11 -22.77 -14.03 6.10
CA ASN A 11 -22.20 -14.07 7.45
C ASN A 11 -21.39 -15.34 7.73
N GLY A 12 -20.98 -16.07 6.69
CA GLY A 12 -20.11 -17.23 6.83
C GLY A 12 -20.67 -18.43 7.62
N CYS A 13 -21.99 -18.65 7.66
CA CYS A 13 -22.55 -19.78 8.44
C CYS A 13 -22.24 -21.19 7.90
N GLY A 14 -21.64 -21.32 6.72
CA GLY A 14 -21.15 -22.58 6.15
C GLY A 14 -22.20 -23.59 5.65
N LEU A 15 -23.47 -23.43 6.00
CA LEU A 15 -24.53 -24.42 5.73
C LEU A 15 -24.74 -24.70 4.22
N CYS A 16 -24.57 -23.68 3.38
CA CYS A 16 -24.77 -23.79 1.95
C CYS A 16 -23.62 -24.52 1.25
N ILE A 17 -22.38 -24.34 1.70
CA ILE A 17 -21.18 -24.97 1.13
C ILE A 17 -21.22 -26.49 1.34
N MET A 18 -21.65 -26.93 2.52
CA MET A 18 -21.77 -28.36 2.85
C MET A 18 -22.82 -29.09 2.00
N ASN A 19 -23.81 -28.37 1.48
CA ASN A 19 -24.97 -28.94 0.77
C ASN A 19 -24.99 -28.58 -0.73
N CYS A 20 -24.00 -27.84 -1.23
CA CYS A 20 -23.98 -27.35 -2.59
C CYS A 20 -22.58 -27.39 -3.18
N ASN A 21 -22.39 -28.23 -4.20
CA ASN A 21 -21.12 -28.34 -4.91
C ASN A 21 -20.79 -27.08 -5.77
N TYR A 22 -21.69 -26.10 -5.84
CA TYR A 22 -21.51 -24.87 -6.61
C TYR A 22 -21.03 -23.69 -5.76
N LEU A 23 -20.83 -23.91 -4.45
CA LEU A 23 -20.35 -22.92 -3.50
C LEU A 23 -19.08 -23.43 -2.81
N GLU A 24 -18.18 -22.52 -2.50
CA GLU A 24 -16.96 -22.76 -1.72
C GLU A 24 -16.75 -21.63 -0.71
N GLU A 25 -15.82 -21.83 0.23
CA GLU A 25 -15.47 -20.83 1.24
C GLU A 25 -14.35 -19.93 0.72
N ASN A 26 -14.52 -18.61 0.85
CA ASN A 26 -13.49 -17.65 0.52
C ASN A 26 -12.53 -17.41 1.70
N ALA A 27 -11.46 -16.63 1.48
CA ALA A 27 -10.46 -16.35 2.51
C ALA A 27 -11.01 -15.61 3.75
N GLU A 28 -12.18 -14.99 3.66
CA GLU A 28 -12.85 -14.27 4.75
C GLU A 28 -13.85 -15.15 5.50
N GLY A 29 -13.97 -16.44 5.14
CA GLY A 29 -14.93 -17.38 5.73
C GLY A 29 -16.35 -17.24 5.19
N ASN A 30 -16.56 -16.45 4.14
CA ASN A 30 -17.85 -16.27 3.49
C ASN A 30 -18.04 -17.26 2.34
N ALA A 31 -19.29 -17.56 1.99
CA ALA A 31 -19.57 -18.36 0.80
C ALA A 31 -19.28 -17.56 -0.47
N GLN A 32 -18.69 -18.21 -1.47
CA GLN A 32 -18.55 -17.68 -2.83
C GLN A 32 -18.96 -18.75 -3.86
N ALA A 33 -19.34 -18.33 -5.05
CA ALA A 33 -19.62 -19.25 -6.15
C ALA A 33 -18.32 -19.85 -6.68
N VAL A 34 -18.32 -21.15 -6.99
CA VAL A 34 -17.18 -21.81 -7.60
C VAL A 34 -17.01 -21.28 -9.04
N SER A 35 -15.86 -20.65 -9.33
CA SER A 35 -15.61 -20.07 -10.65
C SER A 35 -15.64 -21.12 -11.77
N GLY A 36 -16.21 -20.75 -12.91
CA GLY A 36 -16.37 -21.63 -14.08
C GLY A 36 -17.30 -22.83 -13.92
N LYS A 37 -17.99 -22.98 -12.78
CA LYS A 37 -18.93 -24.09 -12.55
C LYS A 37 -20.35 -23.69 -12.96
N ILE A 38 -20.89 -24.40 -13.95
CA ILE A 38 -22.23 -24.15 -14.49
C ILE A 38 -23.27 -25.00 -13.75
N ILE A 39 -24.38 -24.38 -13.36
CA ILE A 39 -25.50 -25.10 -12.75
C ILE A 39 -26.22 -25.91 -13.83
N LYS A 40 -26.20 -27.24 -13.67
CA LYS A 40 -27.00 -28.15 -14.50
C LYS A 40 -28.48 -27.96 -14.22
N ASN A 41 -29.31 -28.10 -15.26
CA ASN A 41 -30.78 -28.04 -15.11
C ASN A 41 -31.33 -29.05 -14.09
N SER A 42 -30.70 -30.22 -13.96
CA SER A 42 -31.04 -31.23 -12.94
C SER A 42 -30.85 -30.75 -11.50
N ASP A 43 -29.99 -29.77 -11.28
CA ASP A 43 -29.54 -29.37 -9.95
C ASP A 43 -30.25 -28.11 -9.45
N ILE A 44 -31.04 -27.44 -10.32
CA ILE A 44 -31.75 -26.19 -10.02
C ILE A 44 -32.66 -26.34 -8.81
N ASP A 45 -33.43 -27.43 -8.72
CA ASP A 45 -34.39 -27.60 -7.62
C ASP A 45 -33.69 -27.80 -6.28
N ASN A 46 -32.55 -28.49 -6.27
CA ASN A 46 -31.70 -28.60 -5.08
C ASN A 46 -31.10 -27.24 -4.70
N LEU A 47 -30.63 -26.46 -5.67
CA LEU A 47 -30.11 -25.11 -5.44
C LEU A 47 -31.15 -24.15 -4.89
N LYS A 48 -32.40 -24.20 -5.40
CA LYS A 48 -33.51 -23.41 -4.86
C LYS A 48 -33.76 -23.73 -3.38
N LYS A 49 -33.59 -24.99 -2.98
CA LYS A 49 -33.67 -25.41 -1.58
C LYS A 49 -32.51 -24.86 -0.74
N VAL A 50 -31.27 -24.96 -1.23
CA VAL A 50 -30.10 -24.37 -0.54
C VAL A 50 -30.26 -22.85 -0.37
N ILE A 51 -30.79 -22.17 -1.39
CA ILE A 51 -31.05 -20.72 -1.36
C ILE A 51 -32.12 -20.36 -0.33
N SER A 52 -33.21 -21.14 -0.24
CA SER A 52 -34.28 -20.89 0.73
C SER A 52 -33.84 -21.18 2.17
N GLU A 53 -32.86 -22.06 2.36
CA GLU A 53 -32.25 -22.37 3.66
C GLU A 53 -31.20 -21.34 4.10
N CYS A 54 -30.78 -20.41 3.22
CA CYS A 54 -29.86 -19.35 3.58
C CYS A 54 -30.53 -18.34 4.55
N PRO A 55 -30.10 -18.25 5.82
CA PRO A 55 -30.77 -17.42 6.82
C PRO A 55 -30.72 -15.93 6.47
N ASN A 56 -29.63 -15.48 5.85
CA ASN A 56 -29.44 -14.09 5.43
C ASN A 56 -29.95 -13.80 4.01
N LYS A 57 -30.51 -14.80 3.30
CA LYS A 57 -30.96 -14.66 1.91
C LYS A 57 -29.88 -14.06 0.99
N SER A 58 -28.63 -14.44 1.25
CA SER A 58 -27.47 -13.94 0.52
C SER A 58 -27.25 -14.64 -0.81
N LEU A 59 -27.96 -15.74 -1.08
CA LEU A 59 -27.81 -16.53 -2.29
C LEU A 59 -28.91 -16.19 -3.31
N GLU A 60 -28.56 -16.09 -4.58
CA GLU A 60 -29.51 -15.86 -5.67
C GLU A 60 -29.10 -16.62 -6.94
N LEU A 61 -30.08 -17.13 -7.69
CA LEU A 61 -29.85 -17.64 -9.03
C LEU A 61 -30.02 -16.51 -10.05
N ILE A 62 -28.99 -16.29 -10.85
CA ILE A 62 -29.05 -15.40 -12.00
C ILE A 62 -28.90 -16.21 -13.28
N ASP A 63 -29.65 -15.84 -14.32
CA ASP A 63 -29.39 -16.31 -15.66
C ASP A 63 -28.41 -15.35 -16.33
N LYS A 64 -27.15 -15.77 -16.46
CA LYS A 64 -26.06 -15.00 -17.06
C LYS A 64 -25.70 -15.67 -18.38
N GLN A 65 -26.50 -15.42 -19.40
CA GLN A 65 -26.25 -15.88 -20.76
C GLN A 65 -25.70 -14.71 -21.58
N PHE A 66 -24.55 -14.89 -22.23
CA PHE A 66 -24.01 -13.87 -23.10
C PHE A 66 -24.67 -13.90 -24.48
N THR A 67 -25.14 -15.07 -24.92
CA THR A 67 -25.90 -15.25 -26.15
C THR A 67 -27.01 -16.28 -26.01
N ASN A 68 -28.07 -16.11 -26.80
CA ASN A 68 -29.13 -17.13 -26.97
C ASN A 68 -28.94 -17.93 -28.28
N LYS A 69 -27.88 -17.64 -29.03
CA LYS A 69 -27.60 -18.24 -30.34
C LYS A 69 -26.65 -19.42 -30.17
N LYS A 70 -26.78 -20.40 -31.05
CA LYS A 70 -25.93 -21.62 -31.07
C LYS A 70 -24.88 -21.56 -32.17
N GLY A 71 -23.89 -22.44 -32.09
CA GLY A 71 -22.87 -22.61 -33.12
C GLY A 71 -22.06 -21.33 -33.39
N TYR A 72 -21.78 -21.04 -34.66
CA TYR A 72 -20.92 -19.92 -35.04
C TYR A 72 -21.50 -18.54 -34.71
N ASP A 73 -22.83 -18.38 -34.74
CA ASP A 73 -23.46 -17.10 -34.39
C ASP A 73 -23.33 -16.79 -32.90
N GLY A 74 -23.44 -17.82 -32.04
CA GLY A 74 -23.18 -17.69 -30.61
C GLY A 74 -21.71 -17.39 -30.31
N LEU A 75 -20.78 -18.04 -31.03
CA LEU A 75 -19.35 -17.74 -30.93
C LEU A 75 -19.03 -16.29 -31.32
N SER A 76 -19.74 -15.75 -32.32
CA SER A 76 -19.59 -14.36 -32.76
C SER A 76 -20.03 -13.38 -31.67
N ASP A 77 -21.15 -13.63 -31.02
CA ASP A 77 -21.64 -12.81 -29.89
C ASP A 77 -20.63 -12.83 -28.71
N LEU A 78 -20.08 -14.00 -28.37
CA LEU A 78 -19.05 -14.12 -27.31
C LEU A 78 -17.75 -13.37 -27.65
N LEU A 79 -17.32 -13.43 -28.91
CA LEU A 79 -16.19 -12.64 -29.40
C LEU A 79 -16.44 -11.14 -29.26
N GLU A 80 -17.67 -10.68 -29.52
CA GLU A 80 -18.04 -9.27 -29.35
C GLU A 80 -18.02 -8.87 -27.86
N VAL A 81 -18.48 -9.75 -26.95
CA VAL A 81 -18.38 -9.51 -25.50
C VAL A 81 -16.93 -9.32 -25.08
N LEU A 82 -16.01 -10.18 -25.53
CA LEU A 82 -14.58 -10.05 -25.23
C LEU A 82 -13.97 -8.78 -25.80
N LYS A 83 -14.25 -8.47 -27.07
CA LYS A 83 -13.77 -7.24 -27.73
C LYS A 83 -14.23 -6.01 -26.96
N ARG A 84 -15.51 -5.94 -26.62
CA ARG A 84 -16.08 -4.84 -25.83
C ARG A 84 -15.47 -4.74 -24.42
N LYS A 85 -15.21 -5.87 -23.74
CA LYS A 85 -14.51 -5.85 -22.44
C LYS A 85 -13.08 -5.33 -22.60
N CYS A 86 -12.35 -5.80 -23.62
CA CYS A 86 -11.00 -5.35 -23.92
C CYS A 86 -10.94 -3.84 -24.22
N ASP A 87 -11.84 -3.34 -25.06
CA ASP A 87 -11.87 -1.93 -25.47
C ASP A 87 -12.23 -1.00 -24.29
N ASN A 88 -13.14 -1.44 -23.42
CA ASN A 88 -13.60 -0.66 -22.27
C ASN A 88 -12.84 -0.96 -20.97
N PHE A 89 -11.84 -1.85 -20.97
CA PHE A 89 -11.08 -2.14 -19.78
C PHE A 89 -10.30 -0.89 -19.35
N ASN A 90 -10.45 -0.51 -18.09
CA ASN A 90 -9.83 0.66 -17.50
C ASN A 90 -9.52 0.37 -16.03
N VAL A 91 -8.37 0.85 -15.58
CA VAL A 91 -7.94 0.77 -14.20
C VAL A 91 -8.00 2.15 -13.57
N ASN A 92 -8.72 2.27 -12.45
CA ASN A 92 -8.87 3.54 -11.77
C ASN A 92 -7.52 4.11 -11.33
N LYS A 93 -7.27 5.37 -11.69
CA LYS A 93 -6.09 6.11 -11.24
C LYS A 93 -6.18 6.43 -9.75
N VAL A 94 -5.02 6.52 -9.12
CA VAL A 94 -4.88 6.96 -7.73
C VAL A 94 -4.66 8.46 -7.64
N THR A 95 -4.97 8.99 -6.47
CA THR A 95 -4.86 10.40 -6.08
C THR A 95 -4.12 10.54 -4.75
N ASN A 96 -3.87 11.78 -4.31
CA ASN A 96 -3.25 12.05 -3.00
C ASN A 96 -4.04 11.48 -1.81
N LEU A 97 -5.34 11.22 -1.98
CA LEU A 97 -6.14 10.60 -0.92
C LEU A 97 -5.74 9.13 -0.67
N ASP A 98 -5.35 8.43 -1.73
CA ASP A 98 -4.99 7.01 -1.69
C ASP A 98 -3.58 6.79 -1.13
N VAL A 99 -2.71 7.81 -1.24
CA VAL A 99 -1.30 7.73 -0.86
C VAL A 99 -0.88 8.81 0.13
N LYS A 100 -1.79 9.27 0.99
CA LYS A 100 -1.48 10.41 1.88
C LYS A 100 -0.34 10.11 2.86
N LEU A 101 0.66 10.98 2.91
CA LEU A 101 1.72 10.95 3.92
C LEU A 101 1.31 11.82 5.12
N ASN A 102 0.85 11.17 6.21
CA ASN A 102 0.54 11.87 7.45
C ASN A 102 1.62 11.60 8.50
N VAL A 103 2.50 12.58 8.74
CA VAL A 103 3.61 12.45 9.70
C VAL A 103 3.17 12.04 11.11
N ASN A 104 1.94 12.41 11.51
CA ASN A 104 1.41 12.10 12.84
C ASN A 104 1.07 10.63 13.04
N ASN A 105 1.01 9.84 11.95
CA ASN A 105 0.83 8.39 12.02
C ASN A 105 2.13 7.65 12.37
N TYR A 106 3.26 8.35 12.41
CA TYR A 106 4.59 7.77 12.62
C TYR A 106 5.18 8.19 13.96
N ASP A 107 5.72 7.23 14.69
CA ASP A 107 6.36 7.48 15.99
C ASP A 107 7.81 7.95 15.81
N ILE A 108 8.05 9.23 16.13
CA ILE A 108 9.35 9.89 16.12
C ILE A 108 9.74 10.21 17.55
N ASN A 109 10.68 9.43 18.09
CA ASN A 109 11.19 9.57 19.44
C ASN A 109 11.90 10.91 19.63
N THR A 110 11.64 11.54 20.78
CA THR A 110 12.40 12.73 21.22
C THR A 110 13.71 12.28 21.89
N PRO A 111 14.87 12.74 21.40
CA PRO A 111 16.15 12.41 22.03
C PRO A 111 16.29 13.04 23.43
N PHE A 112 17.01 12.35 24.32
CA PHE A 112 17.45 12.89 25.61
C PHE A 112 18.98 12.84 25.69
N SER A 113 19.57 13.78 26.45
CA SER A 113 21.02 13.79 26.66
C SER A 113 21.39 13.21 28.02
N PRO A 114 22.22 12.15 28.09
CA PRO A 114 22.71 11.64 29.38
C PRO A 114 23.69 12.58 30.06
N LYS A 115 24.16 13.64 29.37
CA LYS A 115 25.07 14.64 29.92
C LYS A 115 24.33 15.85 30.52
N GLU A 116 23.00 15.88 30.41
CA GLU A 116 22.20 16.88 31.13
C GLU A 116 22.49 16.78 32.63
N TYR A 117 22.59 17.92 33.32
CA TYR A 117 23.02 18.00 34.73
C TYR A 117 24.43 17.48 35.06
N SER A 118 25.26 17.16 34.05
CA SER A 118 26.69 16.94 34.30
C SER A 118 27.39 18.25 34.65
N TYR A 119 28.38 18.19 35.54
CA TYR A 119 29.09 19.36 36.01
C TYR A 119 30.36 19.66 35.20
N TYR A 120 30.54 20.93 34.87
CA TYR A 120 31.65 21.47 34.08
C TYR A 120 32.32 22.63 34.81
N THR A 121 33.59 22.85 34.51
CA THR A 121 34.42 23.87 35.18
C THR A 121 34.18 25.29 34.67
N SER A 122 33.46 25.45 33.56
CA SER A 122 33.12 26.76 32.98
C SER A 122 31.81 26.74 32.20
N GLU A 123 31.17 27.91 32.09
CA GLU A 123 29.98 28.12 31.27
C GLU A 123 30.21 27.70 29.81
N SER A 124 31.34 28.11 29.24
CA SER A 124 31.72 27.76 27.87
C SER A 124 31.86 26.25 27.67
N SER A 125 32.36 25.51 28.67
CA SER A 125 32.47 24.05 28.61
C SER A 125 31.09 23.37 28.67
N ALA A 126 30.18 23.86 29.52
CA ALA A 126 28.81 23.40 29.57
C ALA A 126 28.07 23.67 28.24
N LYS A 127 28.17 24.91 27.71
CA LYS A 127 27.54 25.30 26.44
C LYS A 127 28.11 24.54 25.24
N SER A 128 29.43 24.31 25.19
CA SER A 128 30.05 23.50 24.14
C SER A 128 29.56 22.06 24.20
N THR A 129 29.48 21.47 25.39
CA THR A 129 29.02 20.08 25.53
C THR A 129 27.54 19.95 25.17
N ALA A 130 26.71 20.92 25.56
CA ALA A 130 25.31 20.98 25.15
C ALA A 130 25.17 21.04 23.62
N ARG A 131 26.00 21.86 22.96
CA ARG A 131 26.06 21.96 21.49
C ARG A 131 26.42 20.63 20.83
N ASP A 132 27.47 19.98 21.30
CA ASP A 132 27.95 18.72 20.73
C ASP A 132 26.91 17.60 20.91
N GLU A 133 26.26 17.55 22.07
CA GLU A 133 25.18 16.58 22.32
C GLU A 133 23.96 16.83 21.43
N PHE A 134 23.54 18.07 21.27
CA PHE A 134 22.39 18.39 20.42
C PHE A 134 22.68 18.12 18.93
N ASP A 135 23.89 18.45 18.47
CA ASP A 135 24.30 18.12 17.11
C ASP A 135 24.32 16.61 16.89
N ARG A 136 24.96 15.86 17.78
CA ARG A 136 25.07 14.41 17.68
C ARG A 136 23.72 13.69 17.74
N LEU A 137 22.81 14.14 18.59
CA LEU A 137 21.54 13.45 18.86
C LEU A 137 20.36 13.92 18.01
N CYS A 138 20.39 15.16 17.52
CA CYS A 138 19.28 15.74 16.77
C CYS A 138 19.70 16.21 15.37
N TYR A 139 20.75 17.03 15.27
CA TYR A 139 20.96 17.90 14.10
C TYR A 139 21.86 17.31 13.00
N SER A 140 22.77 16.43 13.38
CA SER A 140 23.74 15.80 12.49
C SER A 140 23.07 14.82 11.53
N GLN A 141 23.72 14.57 10.40
CA GLN A 141 23.22 13.63 9.40
C GLN A 141 23.02 12.21 9.95
N SER A 142 23.87 11.79 10.89
CA SER A 142 23.74 10.52 11.60
C SER A 142 22.52 10.46 12.52
N ALA A 143 21.99 11.60 12.97
CA ALA A 143 20.82 11.67 13.84
C ALA A 143 19.51 11.63 13.04
N TYR A 144 19.34 12.53 12.07
CA TYR A 144 18.06 12.66 11.37
C TYR A 144 17.85 11.63 10.26
N ARG A 145 18.91 11.10 9.62
CA ARG A 145 18.73 10.13 8.51
C ARG A 145 18.02 8.86 8.96
N PRO A 146 18.38 8.22 10.09
CA PRO A 146 17.64 7.05 10.58
C PRO A 146 16.16 7.33 10.83
N ILE A 147 15.82 8.51 11.35
CA ILE A 147 14.42 8.93 11.58
C ILE A 147 13.66 8.98 10.25
N LEU A 148 14.20 9.69 9.25
CA LEU A 148 13.57 9.78 7.93
C LEU A 148 13.50 8.42 7.25
N LYS A 149 14.55 7.60 7.36
CA LYS A 149 14.57 6.25 6.79
C LYS A 149 13.46 5.38 7.37
N LYS A 150 13.30 5.38 8.71
CA LYS A 150 12.22 4.67 9.40
C LYS A 150 10.85 5.13 8.89
N LEU A 151 10.62 6.45 8.83
CA LEU A 151 9.37 7.02 8.32
C LEU A 151 9.06 6.54 6.90
N PHE A 152 10.02 6.59 5.97
CA PHE A 152 9.77 6.16 4.60
C PHE A 152 9.59 4.65 4.46
N VAL A 153 10.25 3.84 5.30
CA VAL A 153 10.02 2.39 5.34
C VAL A 153 8.59 2.09 5.79
N GLU A 154 8.13 2.74 6.86
CA GLU A 154 6.77 2.55 7.37
C GLU A 154 5.72 3.06 6.37
N TYR A 155 5.95 4.21 5.73
CA TYR A 155 5.07 4.73 4.67
C TYR A 155 5.00 3.78 3.47
N LYS A 156 6.15 3.24 3.02
CA LYS A 156 6.21 2.25 1.95
C LYS A 156 5.35 1.02 2.27
N ILE A 157 5.51 0.46 3.47
CA ILE A 157 4.81 -0.76 3.87
C ILE A 157 3.32 -0.52 4.09
N ASN A 158 2.96 0.56 4.78
CA ASN A 158 1.59 0.79 5.21
C ASN A 158 0.70 1.41 4.12
N VAL A 159 1.28 2.09 3.13
CA VAL A 159 0.54 2.84 2.11
C VAL A 159 0.86 2.34 0.71
N LEU A 160 2.15 2.16 0.37
CA LEU A 160 2.56 1.88 -1.01
C LEU A 160 2.53 0.40 -1.39
N LYS A 161 2.55 -0.52 -0.42
CA LYS A 161 2.64 -1.98 -0.62
C LYS A 161 1.66 -2.52 -1.67
N PRO A 162 0.36 -2.19 -1.63
CA PRO A 162 -0.61 -2.72 -2.59
C PRO A 162 -0.27 -2.41 -4.07
N PHE A 163 0.51 -1.37 -4.33
CA PHE A 163 0.84 -0.89 -5.68
C PHE A 163 2.11 -1.48 -6.28
N TYR A 164 2.91 -2.20 -5.48
CA TYR A 164 4.08 -2.95 -5.96
C TYR A 164 4.03 -4.45 -5.64
N SER A 165 2.94 -4.91 -5.01
CA SER A 165 2.58 -6.32 -4.91
C SER A 165 2.14 -6.87 -6.26
N PHE A 166 2.44 -8.15 -6.51
CA PHE A 166 2.16 -8.80 -7.80
C PHE A 166 0.67 -9.14 -7.96
N PRO A 167 0.16 -9.30 -9.19
CA PRO A 167 -1.28 -9.47 -9.42
C PRO A 167 -1.90 -10.76 -8.89
N ASP A 168 -1.09 -11.71 -8.43
CA ASP A 168 -1.48 -12.96 -7.77
C ASP A 168 -1.60 -12.85 -6.24
N ASP A 169 -1.15 -11.73 -5.67
CA ASP A 169 -1.26 -11.42 -4.23
C ASP A 169 -2.62 -10.78 -3.93
N SER A 170 -3.40 -11.33 -3.00
CA SER A 170 -4.72 -10.81 -2.61
C SER A 170 -4.68 -9.40 -2.03
N GLU A 171 -3.55 -8.94 -1.49
CA GLU A 171 -3.37 -7.56 -1.00
C GLU A 171 -3.04 -6.57 -2.12
N SER A 172 -2.80 -7.07 -3.33
CA SER A 172 -2.50 -6.26 -4.51
C SER A 172 -3.74 -5.58 -5.06
N ILE A 173 -3.60 -4.32 -5.50
CA ILE A 173 -4.71 -3.63 -6.16
C ILE A 173 -5.06 -4.25 -7.52
N TYR A 174 -4.11 -5.00 -8.10
CA TYR A 174 -4.25 -5.62 -9.42
C TYR A 174 -5.07 -6.91 -9.36
N PHE A 175 -5.09 -7.58 -8.19
CA PHE A 175 -5.70 -8.89 -7.99
C PHE A 175 -7.18 -8.92 -8.41
N LYS A 176 -7.96 -7.96 -7.91
CA LYS A 176 -9.40 -7.89 -8.21
C LYS A 176 -9.69 -7.78 -9.71
N TYR A 177 -8.86 -7.04 -10.45
CA TYR A 177 -9.02 -6.92 -11.90
C TYR A 177 -8.67 -8.22 -12.62
N VAL A 178 -7.63 -8.92 -12.19
CA VAL A 178 -7.24 -10.22 -12.77
C VAL A 178 -8.34 -11.26 -12.52
N GLU A 179 -8.88 -11.33 -11.30
CA GLU A 179 -9.97 -12.25 -10.97
C GLU A 179 -11.24 -11.95 -11.79
N GLU A 180 -11.60 -10.68 -11.99
CA GLU A 180 -12.73 -10.31 -12.84
C GLU A 180 -12.59 -10.86 -14.28
N ILE A 181 -11.37 -10.81 -14.84
CA ILE A 181 -11.11 -11.33 -16.19
C ILE A 181 -11.11 -12.86 -16.21
N LYS A 182 -10.53 -13.52 -15.21
CA LYS A 182 -10.56 -14.99 -15.10
C LYS A 182 -11.99 -15.51 -15.00
N ASP A 183 -12.84 -14.84 -14.23
CA ASP A 183 -14.26 -15.16 -14.12
C ASP A 183 -14.97 -15.00 -15.48
N LEU A 184 -14.74 -13.88 -16.18
CA LEU A 184 -15.31 -13.67 -17.51
C LEU A 184 -14.91 -14.77 -18.50
N LEU A 185 -13.62 -15.11 -18.55
CA LEU A 185 -13.11 -16.14 -19.47
C LEU A 185 -13.65 -17.53 -19.11
N SER A 186 -13.78 -17.82 -17.82
CA SER A 186 -14.41 -19.06 -17.34
C SER A 186 -15.86 -19.15 -17.77
N ASP A 187 -16.63 -18.04 -17.66
CA ASP A 187 -18.03 -17.99 -18.05
C ASP A 187 -18.21 -18.19 -19.56
N ILE A 188 -17.36 -17.54 -20.35
CA ILE A 188 -17.39 -17.69 -21.81
C ILE A 188 -17.01 -19.13 -22.21
N TYR A 189 -15.97 -19.68 -21.60
CA TYR A 189 -15.55 -21.06 -21.86
C TYR A 189 -16.68 -22.06 -21.59
N SER A 190 -17.33 -21.90 -20.44
CA SER A 190 -18.51 -22.65 -20.03
C SER A 190 -19.64 -22.59 -21.07
N GLU A 191 -19.95 -21.40 -21.59
CA GLU A 191 -21.01 -21.21 -22.60
C GLU A 191 -20.66 -21.87 -23.94
N ILE A 192 -19.37 -21.83 -24.32
CA ILE A 192 -18.86 -22.51 -25.52
C ILE A 192 -19.09 -24.02 -25.42
N GLN A 193 -18.78 -24.64 -24.27
CA GLN A 193 -18.93 -26.09 -24.06
C GLN A 193 -20.39 -26.54 -24.09
N GLU A 194 -21.32 -25.75 -23.57
CA GLU A 194 -22.74 -26.12 -23.50
C GLU A 194 -23.51 -25.88 -24.79
N GLN A 195 -23.29 -24.74 -25.45
CA GLN A 195 -24.24 -24.24 -26.44
C GLN A 195 -23.78 -24.36 -27.88
N LEU A 196 -22.47 -24.42 -28.11
CA LEU A 196 -21.97 -24.19 -29.46
C LEU A 196 -21.75 -25.48 -30.24
N GLU A 197 -21.78 -26.66 -29.60
CA GLU A 197 -21.61 -27.99 -30.23
C GLU A 197 -20.49 -28.00 -31.30
N LEU A 198 -19.48 -27.14 -31.11
CA LEU A 198 -18.41 -26.94 -32.08
C LEU A 198 -17.55 -28.20 -32.01
N GLY A 199 -17.50 -28.96 -33.10
CA GLY A 199 -16.72 -30.21 -33.22
C GLY A 199 -15.20 -30.09 -33.03
N LYS A 200 -14.71 -28.96 -32.48
CA LYS A 200 -13.36 -28.72 -32.00
C LYS A 200 -13.46 -28.26 -30.55
N ASN A 201 -13.09 -29.12 -29.61
CA ASN A 201 -12.99 -28.74 -28.20
C ASN A 201 -11.94 -27.64 -28.05
N ILE A 202 -12.38 -26.43 -27.68
CA ILE A 202 -11.47 -25.41 -27.17
C ILE A 202 -10.84 -26.00 -25.89
N PRO A 203 -9.52 -26.00 -25.77
CA PRO A 203 -8.86 -26.63 -24.64
C PRO A 203 -9.15 -25.85 -23.35
N GLU A 204 -9.21 -26.58 -22.24
CA GLU A 204 -9.54 -26.03 -20.90
C GLU A 204 -8.60 -24.88 -20.50
N ASP A 205 -7.33 -24.94 -20.91
CA ASP A 205 -6.32 -23.93 -20.63
C ASP A 205 -6.55 -22.59 -21.38
N TRP A 206 -7.47 -22.54 -22.35
CA TRP A 206 -7.82 -21.28 -23.02
C TRP A 206 -8.31 -20.23 -22.03
N LYS A 207 -9.05 -20.63 -20.99
CA LYS A 207 -9.55 -19.69 -19.97
C LYS A 207 -8.49 -19.25 -18.96
N ASN A 208 -7.30 -19.85 -18.97
CA ASN A 208 -6.20 -19.43 -18.09
C ASN A 208 -5.75 -18.02 -18.46
N PHE A 209 -5.60 -17.17 -17.46
CA PHE A 209 -5.27 -15.77 -17.64
C PHE A 209 -4.32 -15.31 -16.56
N ASN A 210 -3.15 -14.84 -16.98
CA ASN A 210 -2.10 -14.37 -16.07
C ASN A 210 -1.46 -13.11 -16.64
N VAL A 211 -1.35 -12.09 -15.80
CA VAL A 211 -0.54 -10.90 -16.09
C VAL A 211 0.60 -10.88 -15.10
N ASN A 212 1.82 -10.98 -15.61
CA ASN A 212 3.01 -11.05 -14.79
C ASN A 212 3.68 -9.68 -14.69
N PHE A 213 4.15 -9.37 -13.49
CA PHE A 213 5.14 -8.34 -13.26
C PHE A 213 6.50 -8.97 -12.93
N THR A 214 7.54 -8.16 -13.03
CA THR A 214 8.89 -8.52 -12.63
C THR A 214 9.47 -7.43 -11.74
N ASP A 215 10.48 -7.77 -10.95
CA ASP A 215 11.20 -6.77 -10.14
C ASP A 215 11.89 -5.68 -10.98
N ASN A 216 12.10 -5.94 -12.28
CA ASN A 216 12.68 -4.99 -13.23
C ASN A 216 11.65 -4.01 -13.82
N ASP A 217 10.36 -4.18 -13.51
CA ASP A 217 9.36 -3.21 -13.90
C ASP A 217 9.62 -1.90 -13.15
N PHE A 218 9.83 -0.81 -13.89
CA PHE A 218 10.28 0.49 -13.35
C PHE A 218 9.49 0.96 -12.13
N PHE A 219 8.16 0.83 -12.16
CA PHE A 219 7.30 1.24 -11.04
C PHE A 219 7.50 0.35 -9.81
N ILE A 220 7.72 -0.96 -9.99
CA ILE A 220 8.01 -1.89 -8.89
C ILE A 220 9.36 -1.57 -8.27
N GLU A 221 10.40 -1.42 -9.07
CA GLU A 221 11.74 -1.07 -8.58
C GLU A 221 11.70 0.23 -7.77
N ARG A 222 11.07 1.28 -8.34
CA ARG A 222 10.99 2.60 -7.72
C ARG A 222 10.20 2.59 -6.42
N LEU A 223 9.07 1.89 -6.36
CA LEU A 223 8.25 1.79 -5.14
C LEU A 223 8.89 0.87 -4.08
N LYS A 224 9.53 -0.24 -4.48
CA LYS A 224 10.26 -1.11 -3.55
C LYS A 224 11.46 -0.42 -2.90
N GLY A 225 12.10 0.51 -3.63
CA GLY A 225 13.22 1.33 -3.14
C GLY A 225 12.84 2.70 -2.57
N PHE A 226 11.56 2.96 -2.30
CA PHE A 226 11.06 4.30 -1.94
C PHE A 226 11.75 4.90 -0.70
N GLU A 227 12.20 4.08 0.24
CA GLU A 227 12.94 4.48 1.43
C GLU A 227 14.29 5.17 1.12
N ASN A 228 14.80 5.05 -0.09
CA ASN A 228 16.00 5.76 -0.52
C ASN A 228 15.75 7.27 -0.63
N ARG A 229 14.49 7.73 -0.68
CA ARG A 229 14.14 9.17 -0.61
C ARG A 229 14.50 9.82 0.72
N SER A 230 14.81 9.04 1.76
CA SER A 230 15.39 9.58 3.02
C SER A 230 16.65 10.43 2.80
N THR A 231 17.35 10.29 1.67
CA THR A 231 18.54 11.08 1.33
C THR A 231 18.29 12.21 0.33
N SER A 232 17.14 12.25 -0.34
CA SER A 232 16.84 13.15 -1.47
C SER A 232 15.42 13.73 -1.47
N SER A 233 14.71 13.64 -0.34
CA SER A 233 13.31 14.10 -0.18
C SER A 233 13.14 15.61 -0.06
N GLY A 234 14.22 16.39 0.01
CA GLY A 234 14.16 17.83 0.25
C GLY A 234 13.75 18.23 1.67
N ILE A 235 13.31 17.29 2.54
CA ILE A 235 12.84 17.57 3.91
C ILE A 235 13.88 18.34 4.73
N ILE A 236 15.14 17.91 4.68
CA ILE A 236 16.20 18.56 5.47
C ILE A 236 16.60 19.91 4.88
N ASP A 237 16.47 20.06 3.56
CA ASP A 237 16.73 21.33 2.90
C ASP A 237 15.62 22.33 3.23
N ASP A 238 14.34 21.91 3.18
CA ASP A 238 13.20 22.70 3.67
C ASP A 238 13.40 23.08 5.14
N PHE A 239 13.69 22.10 6.00
CA PHE A 239 13.94 22.32 7.42
C PHE A 239 15.03 23.36 7.66
N LYS A 240 16.17 23.27 6.97
CA LYS A 240 17.29 24.22 7.11
C LYS A 240 17.04 25.56 6.42
N SER A 241 16.19 25.62 5.40
CA SER A 241 15.86 26.85 4.66
C SER A 241 15.02 27.84 5.47
N ARG A 242 14.36 27.38 6.54
CA ARG A 242 13.56 28.19 7.49
C ARG A 242 14.41 29.20 8.30
N GLY A 243 15.73 29.22 8.07
CA GLY A 243 16.62 30.28 8.49
C GLY A 243 17.08 30.14 9.95
N LYS A 244 17.22 31.27 10.64
CA LYS A 244 17.81 31.27 11.99
C LYS A 244 17.05 30.37 12.97
N TYR A 245 15.72 30.26 12.83
CA TYR A 245 14.82 29.56 13.77
C TYR A 245 14.91 28.03 13.74
N THR A 246 15.63 27.46 12.77
CA THR A 246 15.90 26.02 12.71
C THR A 246 17.40 25.73 12.66
N SER A 247 18.25 26.73 12.90
CA SER A 247 19.70 26.55 12.97
C SER A 247 20.10 25.83 14.26
N LEU A 248 21.20 25.08 14.25
CA LEU A 248 21.75 24.47 15.47
C LEU A 248 21.90 25.51 16.60
N GLY A 249 22.44 26.69 16.28
CA GLY A 249 22.62 27.78 17.24
C GLY A 249 21.34 28.21 17.93
N TRP A 250 20.22 28.27 17.21
CA TRP A 250 18.92 28.62 17.77
C TRP A 250 18.45 27.65 18.85
N TYR A 251 18.65 26.35 18.66
CA TYR A 251 18.33 25.37 19.69
C TYR A 251 19.27 25.51 20.89
N ILE A 252 20.57 25.74 20.66
CA ILE A 252 21.55 25.87 21.76
C ILE A 252 21.30 27.11 22.61
N ASP A 253 20.93 28.23 22.00
CA ASP A 253 20.67 29.48 22.73
C ASP A 253 19.41 29.42 23.61
N ARG A 254 18.60 28.37 23.47
CA ARG A 254 17.39 28.12 24.26
C ARG A 254 17.57 27.04 25.33
N LEU A 255 18.74 26.43 25.40
CA LEU A 255 19.11 25.58 26.52
C LEU A 255 19.50 26.46 27.71
N ASP A 256 19.07 26.05 28.90
CA ASP A 256 19.45 26.72 30.13
C ASP A 256 20.88 26.31 30.48
N ILE A 257 21.79 27.28 30.57
CA ILE A 257 23.13 27.10 31.13
C ILE A 257 23.14 27.74 32.51
N ASP A 258 23.35 26.94 33.55
CA ASP A 258 23.25 27.36 34.94
C ASP A 258 24.45 26.82 35.73
N TYR A 259 24.59 27.21 37.00
CA TYR A 259 25.66 26.74 37.86
C TYR A 259 25.23 26.58 39.32
N HIS A 260 25.94 25.69 40.02
CA HIS A 260 25.93 25.64 41.47
C HIS A 260 27.22 26.24 42.03
N GLU A 261 27.12 26.97 43.13
CA GLU A 261 28.27 27.43 43.90
C GLU A 261 28.58 26.42 45.01
N ASN A 262 29.76 25.80 44.92
CA ASN A 262 30.23 24.84 45.90
C ASN A 262 31.39 25.42 46.69
N TYR A 263 31.34 25.28 48.01
CA TYR A 263 32.42 25.71 48.89
C TYR A 263 33.74 25.02 48.50
N ALA A 264 34.81 25.80 48.37
CA ALA A 264 36.11 25.38 47.86
C ALA A 264 37.26 25.69 48.83
N GLY A 265 36.95 25.81 50.12
CA GLY A 265 37.91 26.09 51.19
C GLY A 265 38.06 27.58 51.51
N GLU A 266 39.05 27.90 52.34
CA GLU A 266 39.44 29.28 52.66
C GLU A 266 40.77 29.62 51.98
N GLY A 267 40.86 30.83 51.42
CA GLY A 267 42.10 31.34 50.81
C GLY A 267 43.14 31.72 51.86
N LEU A 268 44.34 32.10 51.40
CA LEU A 268 45.51 32.47 52.22
C LEU A 268 45.29 33.59 53.26
N PHE A 269 44.14 34.28 53.21
CA PHE A 269 43.76 35.35 54.14
C PHE A 269 42.41 35.08 54.84
N GLY A 270 42.01 33.80 54.97
CA GLY A 270 40.78 33.39 55.67
C GLY A 270 39.48 33.73 54.95
N ARG A 271 39.53 34.14 53.67
CA ARG A 271 38.33 34.39 52.87
C ARG A 271 37.80 33.10 52.30
N THR A 272 36.53 32.80 52.57
CA THR A 272 35.81 31.69 51.94
C THR A 272 35.87 31.79 50.42
N LYS A 273 36.23 30.68 49.78
CA LYS A 273 36.28 30.52 48.33
C LYS A 273 35.14 29.61 47.90
N TYR A 274 34.47 29.98 46.81
CA TYR A 274 33.49 29.14 46.14
C TYR A 274 34.00 28.78 44.74
N LYS A 275 33.66 27.58 44.26
CA LYS A 275 33.82 27.18 42.86
C LYS A 275 32.44 27.12 42.21
N LYS A 276 32.37 27.54 40.94
CA LYS A 276 31.17 27.39 40.13
C LYS A 276 31.25 26.08 39.37
N GLU A 277 30.24 25.24 39.50
CA GLU A 277 30.05 24.03 38.72
C GLU A 277 28.88 24.25 37.77
N TRP A 278 29.21 24.40 36.50
CA TRP A 278 28.25 24.72 35.44
C TRP A 278 27.61 23.46 34.89
N TYR A 279 26.38 23.56 34.42
CA TYR A 279 25.65 22.47 33.77
C TYR A 279 24.67 23.03 32.75
N PHE A 280 24.13 22.16 31.90
CA PHE A 280 23.01 22.51 31.03
C PHE A 280 21.76 21.70 31.39
N ARG A 281 20.59 22.30 31.16
CA ARG A 281 19.28 21.65 31.31
C ARG A 281 18.28 22.11 30.25
N GLY A 282 17.13 21.45 30.22
CA GLY A 282 16.06 21.69 29.25
C GLY A 282 16.25 20.96 27.93
N PHE A 283 17.14 19.94 27.86
CA PHE A 283 17.51 19.30 26.61
C PHE A 283 16.30 18.66 25.91
N GLU A 284 15.56 17.81 26.63
CA GLU A 284 14.40 17.09 26.09
C GLU A 284 13.34 18.05 25.54
N LYS A 285 13.08 19.16 26.24
CA LYS A 285 12.15 20.19 25.79
C LYS A 285 12.57 20.79 24.44
N ILE A 286 13.83 21.18 24.30
CA ILE A 286 14.35 21.75 23.06
C ILE A 286 14.44 20.69 21.95
N ALA A 287 14.76 19.45 22.29
CA ALA A 287 14.75 18.33 21.36
C ALA A 287 13.33 18.05 20.83
N LYS A 288 12.29 18.18 21.66
CA LYS A 288 10.90 18.06 21.24
C LYS A 288 10.52 19.14 20.23
N GLU A 289 10.92 20.38 20.48
CA GLU A 289 10.70 21.47 19.52
C GLU A 289 11.39 21.21 18.18
N TYR A 290 12.63 20.68 18.20
CA TYR A 290 13.32 20.22 16.98
C TYR A 290 12.52 19.15 16.23
N ILE A 291 11.94 18.16 16.93
CA ILE A 291 11.12 17.12 16.32
C ILE A 291 9.84 17.72 15.72
N ASP A 292 9.20 18.68 16.39
CA ASP A 292 8.01 19.36 15.87
C ASP A 292 8.35 20.17 14.60
N ASP A 293 9.49 20.85 14.56
CA ASP A 293 9.98 21.54 13.37
C ASP A 293 10.32 20.57 12.23
N LEU A 294 10.90 19.40 12.54
CA LEU A 294 11.15 18.34 11.56
C LEU A 294 9.84 17.78 11.01
N LYS A 295 8.83 17.56 11.86
CA LYS A 295 7.48 17.15 11.42
C LYS A 295 6.84 18.20 10.52
N ASN A 296 7.01 19.48 10.83
CA ASN A 296 6.53 20.56 9.97
C ASN A 296 7.22 20.55 8.61
N ALA A 297 8.52 20.24 8.54
CA ALA A 297 9.24 20.09 7.27
C ALA A 297 8.76 18.86 6.47
N ILE A 298 8.52 17.73 7.13
CA ILE A 298 7.92 16.55 6.50
C ILE A 298 6.56 16.88 5.90
N ASN A 299 5.70 17.58 6.65
CA ASN A 299 4.38 18.01 6.16
C ASN A 299 4.49 19.01 5.00
N SER A 300 5.44 19.94 5.05
CA SER A 300 5.66 20.89 3.95
C SER A 300 6.08 20.18 2.66
N MET A 301 6.88 19.12 2.76
CA MET A 301 7.33 18.32 1.61
C MET A 301 6.39 17.17 1.25
N SER A 302 5.30 16.95 2.00
CA SER A 302 4.47 15.75 1.82
C SER A 302 3.86 15.68 0.43
N ARG A 303 3.43 16.82 -0.12
CA ARG A 303 2.84 16.88 -1.45
C ARG A 303 3.82 16.45 -2.55
N ASP A 304 5.06 16.94 -2.53
CA ASP A 304 6.08 16.55 -3.51
C ASP A 304 6.47 15.07 -3.38
N ILE A 305 6.35 14.53 -2.16
CA ILE A 305 6.59 13.12 -1.90
C ILE A 305 5.45 12.27 -2.48
N GLU A 306 4.21 12.67 -2.21
CA GLU A 306 2.97 12.05 -2.68
C GLU A 306 2.85 12.10 -4.20
N ASP A 307 3.07 13.27 -4.82
CA ASP A 307 2.92 13.49 -6.26
C ASP A 307 3.87 12.56 -7.06
N ASP A 308 5.13 12.41 -6.62
CA ASP A 308 6.07 11.45 -7.23
C ASP A 308 5.63 9.98 -7.08
N ALA A 309 5.01 9.64 -5.94
CA ALA A 309 4.45 8.30 -5.73
C ALA A 309 3.24 8.08 -6.64
N ILE A 310 2.34 9.06 -6.76
CA ILE A 310 1.16 9.03 -7.63
C ILE A 310 1.57 8.84 -9.08
N ASP A 311 2.54 9.61 -9.57
CA ASP A 311 3.04 9.51 -10.93
C ASP A 311 3.59 8.11 -11.22
N THR A 312 4.38 7.57 -10.27
CA THR A 312 4.94 6.22 -10.38
C THR A 312 3.85 5.14 -10.39
N ILE A 313 2.86 5.24 -9.49
CA ILE A 313 1.76 4.28 -9.37
C ILE A 313 0.87 4.34 -10.60
N ASN A 314 0.47 5.53 -11.04
CA ASN A 314 -0.40 5.70 -12.21
C ASN A 314 0.30 5.25 -13.51
N TYR A 315 1.63 5.38 -13.60
CA TYR A 315 2.40 4.76 -14.67
C TYR A 315 2.32 3.21 -14.61
N GLY A 316 2.48 2.63 -13.42
CA GLY A 316 2.31 1.19 -13.20
C GLY A 316 0.91 0.69 -13.55
N LEU A 317 -0.13 1.44 -13.17
CA LEU A 317 -1.53 1.14 -13.51
C LEU A 317 -1.79 1.17 -15.01
N GLY A 318 -1.26 2.18 -15.72
CA GLY A 318 -1.35 2.22 -17.18
C GLY A 318 -0.61 1.05 -17.85
N THR A 319 0.55 0.66 -17.30
CA THR A 319 1.31 -0.50 -17.78
C THR A 319 0.52 -1.80 -17.57
N PHE A 320 -0.11 -1.95 -16.41
CA PHE A 320 -0.98 -3.09 -16.11
C PHE A 320 -2.19 -3.15 -17.04
N GLU A 321 -2.87 -2.02 -17.23
CA GLU A 321 -4.03 -1.92 -18.14
C GLU A 321 -3.67 -2.39 -19.55
N GLN A 322 -2.52 -1.96 -20.05
CA GLN A 322 -2.02 -2.36 -21.36
C GLN A 322 -1.76 -3.88 -21.42
N ARG A 323 -1.12 -4.45 -20.39
CA ARG A 323 -0.86 -5.91 -20.33
C ARG A 323 -2.16 -6.74 -20.31
N ILE A 324 -3.17 -6.29 -19.57
CA ILE A 324 -4.49 -6.94 -19.56
C ILE A 324 -5.11 -6.91 -20.96
N LYS A 325 -5.09 -5.75 -21.63
CA LYS A 325 -5.61 -5.60 -22.99
C LYS A 325 -4.88 -6.48 -23.99
N ASP A 326 -3.56 -6.59 -23.87
CA ASP A 326 -2.75 -7.40 -24.78
C ASP A 326 -3.00 -8.90 -24.57
N GLU A 327 -3.12 -9.36 -23.33
CA GLU A 327 -3.49 -10.75 -23.02
C GLU A 327 -4.92 -11.07 -23.49
N LEU A 328 -5.89 -10.15 -23.29
CA LEU A 328 -7.24 -10.31 -23.82
C LEU A 328 -7.26 -10.38 -25.36
N LYS A 329 -6.45 -9.59 -26.06
CA LYS A 329 -6.32 -9.67 -27.53
C LYS A 329 -5.77 -11.02 -27.98
N ILE A 330 -4.86 -11.64 -27.22
CA ILE A 330 -4.38 -13.00 -27.49
C ILE A 330 -5.56 -13.97 -27.39
N LYS A 331 -6.33 -13.94 -26.28
CA LYS A 331 -7.51 -14.80 -26.11
C LYS A 331 -8.57 -14.62 -27.19
N ILE A 332 -8.83 -13.38 -27.60
CA ILE A 332 -9.72 -13.05 -28.71
C ILE A 332 -9.20 -13.67 -30.02
N SER A 333 -7.91 -13.51 -30.31
CA SER A 333 -7.30 -14.02 -31.55
C SER A 333 -7.29 -15.56 -31.60
N GLU A 334 -7.04 -16.22 -30.47
CA GLU A 334 -7.16 -17.66 -30.33
C GLU A 334 -8.59 -18.12 -30.67
N LEU A 335 -9.59 -17.46 -30.08
CA LEU A 335 -11.00 -17.76 -30.31
C LEU A 335 -11.42 -17.50 -31.77
N GLU A 336 -10.93 -16.42 -32.38
CA GLU A 336 -11.12 -16.13 -33.80
C GLU A 336 -10.49 -17.19 -34.71
N ASN A 337 -9.35 -17.78 -34.33
CA ASN A 337 -8.73 -18.84 -35.12
C ASN A 337 -9.57 -20.12 -35.11
N TYR A 338 -10.25 -20.43 -34.00
CA TYR A 338 -11.24 -21.50 -33.97
C TYR A 338 -12.44 -21.20 -34.86
N TYR A 339 -12.84 -19.93 -34.95
CA TYR A 339 -13.86 -19.45 -35.87
C TYR A 339 -13.43 -19.55 -37.36
N LYS A 340 -12.16 -19.23 -37.67
CA LYS A 340 -11.63 -19.09 -39.05
C LYS A 340 -11.10 -20.39 -39.69
N LYS A 341 -10.65 -21.40 -38.93
CA LYS A 341 -10.11 -22.69 -39.45
C LYS A 341 -11.19 -23.61 -40.05
N ARG A 342 -12.01 -23.04 -40.94
CA ARG A 342 -12.84 -23.75 -41.92
C ARG A 342 -11.97 -24.42 -42.96
#